data_AF-A0A8X6WUU5-F1
#
_entry.id   AF-A0A8X6WUU5-F1
#
_cell.length_a   1.000
_cell.length_b   1.000
_cell.length_c   1.000
_cell.angle_alpha   90.00
_cell.angle_beta   90.00
_cell.angle_gamma   90.00
#
_symmetry.space_group_name_H-M   'P 1'
#
loop_
_entity.id
_entity.type
_entity.pdbx_description
1 polymer ?
#
loop_
_entity_poly.entity_id
_entity_poly.type
_entity_poly.pdbx_seq_one_letter_code
_entity_poly.pdbx_strand_id
1 'polypeptide(L)'
;MFMLDKDNFYAMFEDLLRTLNKNMFCTLASQGCEFPSKWTGTWFQKGVHPAIKIEKDIFSLKGKCLAADSHMFYIEDAKEKCFRCVVIYEKHPNVLQYRETYCDGYRSLHQACSTINADAPLYSLFRMDAKPVPCQLRGPFTFTYSRGHGECIYPLSNIDTCTDDSRLLFRFQACADVLGTESSVEELSCLAVWKEGSAHYLVGKMSNEKHHNLPFTDDNSYRCFVFDYLPEKGGIQMSQSADATCDGLVSPWEGSRTMKLVKSKHPTPSCSFPGWVTSSHKWHTLDFKKVYTFSHRNTSFKLSHVHDHIDTKFICIEEVVSTANTSTYVTYSMSGCKNGYMCMKLYHRHKHIIEIQFATEGLPQLVLKVLY
;
A
#
# COMPACT_ATOMS: atom_id res chain seq x y z
N MET A 1 -53.17 -57.26 -17.77
CA MET A 1 -52.89 -56.84 -19.15
C MET A 1 -53.76 -55.63 -19.46
N PHE A 2 -53.25 -54.43 -19.17
CA PHE A 2 -53.70 -53.19 -19.78
C PHE A 2 -52.44 -52.33 -19.89
N MET A 3 -52.05 -52.13 -21.15
CA MET A 3 -50.93 -51.29 -21.56
C MET A 3 -51.23 -49.86 -21.15
N LEU A 4 -50.33 -49.22 -20.41
CA LEU A 4 -50.28 -47.78 -20.31
C LEU A 4 -49.28 -47.27 -21.35
N ASP A 5 -49.78 -46.33 -22.11
CA ASP A 5 -49.36 -45.88 -23.43
C ASP A 5 -48.00 -45.17 -23.40
N LYS A 6 -47.04 -45.63 -24.23
CA LYS A 6 -45.69 -45.03 -24.34
C LYS A 6 -45.70 -43.68 -25.05
N ASP A 7 -46.79 -43.36 -25.76
CA ASP A 7 -46.89 -42.15 -26.59
C ASP A 7 -47.13 -40.88 -25.76
N ASN A 8 -47.58 -41.00 -24.51
CA ASN A 8 -47.85 -39.85 -23.64
C ASN A 8 -46.59 -39.32 -22.92
N PHE A 9 -45.51 -40.10 -22.87
CA PHE A 9 -44.25 -39.68 -22.23
C PHE A 9 -43.36 -38.87 -23.19
N TYR A 10 -43.42 -39.17 -24.50
CA TYR A 10 -42.72 -38.41 -25.53
C TYR A 10 -43.35 -37.02 -25.76
N ALA A 11 -44.68 -36.90 -25.62
CA ALA A 11 -45.38 -35.62 -25.78
C ALA A 11 -45.04 -34.59 -24.68
N MET A 12 -44.87 -35.03 -23.42
CA MET A 12 -44.40 -34.14 -22.33
C MET A 12 -42.93 -33.71 -22.50
N PHE A 13 -42.08 -34.55 -23.08
CA PHE A 13 -40.65 -34.24 -23.23
C PHE A 13 -40.39 -33.23 -24.37
N GLU A 14 -41.18 -33.30 -25.45
CA GLU A 14 -41.18 -32.29 -26.53
C GLU A 14 -41.70 -30.94 -26.06
N ASP A 15 -42.71 -30.88 -25.19
CA ASP A 15 -43.21 -29.60 -24.66
C ASP A 15 -42.23 -28.95 -23.66
N LEU A 16 -41.48 -29.74 -22.89
CA LEU A 16 -40.41 -29.23 -22.02
C LEU A 16 -39.21 -28.70 -22.85
N LEU A 17 -38.86 -29.38 -23.95
CA LEU A 17 -37.83 -28.91 -24.89
C LEU A 17 -38.29 -27.66 -25.66
N ARG A 18 -39.57 -27.52 -25.99
CA ARG A 18 -40.14 -26.33 -26.64
C ARG A 18 -40.27 -25.13 -25.70
N THR A 19 -40.41 -25.34 -24.39
CA THR A 19 -40.35 -24.25 -23.39
C THR A 19 -38.93 -23.91 -22.94
N LEU A 20 -37.99 -24.87 -22.96
CA LEU A 20 -36.56 -24.59 -22.72
C LEU A 20 -35.86 -23.89 -23.90
N ASN A 21 -36.37 -24.03 -25.13
CA ASN A 21 -35.79 -23.40 -26.31
C ASN A 21 -36.39 -22.02 -26.66
N LYS A 22 -37.28 -21.48 -25.81
CA LYS A 22 -37.87 -20.13 -25.97
C LYS A 22 -37.18 -19.03 -25.14
N ASN A 23 -36.19 -19.39 -24.32
CA ASN A 23 -35.33 -18.43 -23.59
C ASN A 23 -33.83 -18.54 -23.95
N MET A 24 -33.49 -19.20 -25.06
CA MET A 24 -32.11 -19.29 -25.55
C MET A 24 -31.97 -18.82 -27.01
N PHE A 25 -32.72 -17.77 -27.35
CA PHE A 25 -32.20 -16.76 -28.27
C PHE A 25 -31.95 -15.52 -27.43
N CYS A 26 -30.85 -15.54 -26.68
CA CYS A 26 -30.17 -14.30 -26.41
C CYS A 26 -29.80 -13.78 -27.79
N THR A 27 -30.59 -12.84 -28.29
CA THR A 27 -30.19 -11.93 -29.35
C THR A 27 -28.73 -11.59 -29.07
N LEU A 28 -27.84 -12.04 -29.96
CA LEU A 28 -26.51 -11.46 -30.16
C LEU A 28 -26.76 -10.00 -30.54
N ALA A 29 -27.13 -9.19 -29.55
CA ALA A 29 -26.78 -7.81 -29.55
C ALA A 29 -25.27 -7.82 -29.80
N SER A 30 -24.83 -7.06 -30.79
CA SER A 30 -23.48 -6.54 -30.77
C SER A 30 -23.35 -5.74 -29.46
N GLN A 31 -23.10 -6.42 -28.34
CA GLN A 31 -22.62 -5.75 -27.15
C GLN A 31 -21.24 -5.28 -27.58
N GLY A 32 -21.14 -3.98 -27.85
CA GLY A 32 -19.88 -3.35 -28.19
C GLY A 32 -18.81 -3.79 -27.18
N CYS A 33 -17.57 -3.91 -27.63
CA CYS A 33 -16.51 -4.23 -26.70
C CYS A 33 -16.30 -3.04 -25.75
N GLU A 34 -16.67 -3.20 -24.48
CA GLU A 34 -16.41 -2.21 -23.44
C GLU A 34 -15.48 -2.80 -22.37
N PHE A 35 -14.54 -1.99 -21.91
CA PHE A 35 -13.74 -2.28 -20.74
C PHE A 35 -14.62 -2.19 -19.47
N PRO A 36 -14.34 -3.02 -18.44
CA PRO A 36 -15.01 -2.92 -17.16
C PRO A 36 -15.09 -1.48 -16.63
N SER A 37 -16.28 -1.03 -16.24
CA SER A 37 -16.52 0.35 -15.82
C SER A 37 -15.61 0.80 -14.67
N LYS A 38 -15.26 -0.11 -13.76
CA LYS A 38 -14.29 0.12 -12.67
C LYS A 38 -12.89 0.47 -13.16
N TRP A 39 -12.49 0.12 -14.38
CA TRP A 39 -11.19 0.49 -14.94
C TRP A 39 -11.17 1.91 -15.50
N THR A 40 -12.33 2.56 -15.60
CA THR A 40 -12.42 3.94 -16.08
C THR A 40 -11.54 4.85 -15.24
N GLY A 41 -10.74 5.68 -15.90
CA GLY A 41 -9.82 6.60 -15.24
C GLY A 41 -8.49 6.77 -15.97
N THR A 42 -7.54 7.39 -15.27
CA THR A 42 -6.20 7.66 -15.80
C THR A 42 -5.15 6.78 -15.09
N TRP A 43 -4.28 6.18 -15.88
CA TRP A 43 -3.34 5.15 -15.50
C TRP A 43 -1.93 5.52 -15.92
N PHE A 44 -1.00 5.41 -14.97
CA PHE A 44 0.42 5.57 -15.22
C PHE A 44 1.02 4.27 -15.75
N GLN A 45 1.86 4.39 -16.78
CA GLN A 45 2.71 3.32 -17.30
C GLN A 45 4.10 3.89 -17.57
N LYS A 46 5.15 3.18 -17.12
CA LYS A 46 6.54 3.58 -17.35
C LYS A 46 6.81 3.77 -18.85
N GLY A 47 7.46 4.88 -19.21
CA GLY A 47 7.87 5.17 -20.58
C GLY A 47 6.74 5.54 -21.55
N VAL A 48 5.50 5.72 -21.06
CA VAL A 48 4.35 6.09 -21.89
C VAL A 48 3.82 7.47 -21.49
N HIS A 49 3.86 8.41 -22.42
CA HIS A 49 3.32 9.76 -22.24
C HIS A 49 2.45 10.19 -23.43
N PRO A 50 1.29 10.82 -23.17
CA PRO A 50 0.67 11.08 -21.86
C PRO A 50 0.17 9.80 -21.16
N ALA A 51 -0.30 9.92 -19.91
CA ALA A 51 -0.85 8.80 -19.16
C ALA A 51 -2.05 8.14 -19.89
N ILE A 52 -2.20 6.84 -19.69
CA ILE A 52 -3.21 6.02 -20.36
C ILE A 52 -4.59 6.31 -19.75
N LYS A 53 -5.55 6.68 -20.58
CA LYS A 53 -6.96 6.79 -20.23
C LYS A 53 -7.71 5.56 -20.73
N ILE A 54 -8.44 4.93 -19.83
CA ILE A 54 -9.39 3.86 -20.16
C ILE A 54 -10.79 4.44 -19.95
N GLU A 55 -11.62 4.39 -20.99
CA GLU A 55 -13.00 4.87 -20.95
C GLU A 55 -13.84 4.10 -21.97
N LYS A 56 -14.89 3.41 -21.51
CA LYS A 56 -15.78 2.60 -22.37
C LYS A 56 -15.01 1.62 -23.24
N ASP A 57 -14.96 1.84 -24.55
CA ASP A 57 -14.27 1.03 -25.55
C ASP A 57 -12.91 1.59 -25.96
N ILE A 58 -12.43 2.66 -25.32
CA ILE A 58 -11.20 3.35 -25.65
C ILE A 58 -10.10 2.99 -24.65
N PHE A 59 -8.98 2.49 -25.20
CA PHE A 59 -7.71 2.37 -24.50
C PHE A 59 -6.74 3.37 -25.13
N SER A 60 -6.59 4.55 -24.52
CA SER A 60 -5.83 5.63 -25.14
C SER A 60 -4.40 5.21 -25.50
N LEU A 61 -3.85 5.76 -26.59
CA LEU A 61 -2.55 5.38 -27.18
C LEU A 61 -2.50 3.97 -27.76
N LYS A 62 -3.47 3.10 -27.48
CA LYS A 62 -3.56 1.76 -28.05
C LYS A 62 -4.67 1.57 -29.06
N GLY A 63 -5.81 2.21 -28.87
CA GLY A 63 -6.89 2.18 -29.85
C GLY A 63 -8.27 1.88 -29.26
N LYS A 64 -9.15 1.39 -30.12
CA LYS A 64 -10.55 1.11 -29.81
C LYS A 64 -10.79 -0.38 -29.71
N CYS A 65 -11.52 -0.83 -28.70
CA CYS A 65 -11.87 -2.23 -28.58
C CYS A 65 -13.00 -2.60 -29.54
N LEU A 66 -12.84 -3.72 -30.25
CA LEU A 66 -13.80 -4.25 -31.21
C LEU A 66 -14.45 -5.55 -30.73
N ALA A 67 -13.72 -6.37 -29.98
CA ALA A 67 -14.24 -7.61 -29.40
C ALA A 67 -13.54 -7.91 -28.08
N ALA A 68 -14.24 -8.55 -27.14
CA ALA A 68 -13.69 -9.03 -25.89
C ALA A 68 -14.13 -10.46 -25.60
N ASP A 69 -13.25 -11.22 -24.95
CA ASP A 69 -13.54 -12.53 -24.38
C ASP A 69 -12.82 -12.66 -23.04
N SER A 70 -13.59 -12.63 -21.95
CA SER A 70 -13.11 -12.65 -20.56
C SER A 70 -12.05 -11.56 -20.26
N HIS A 71 -10.77 -11.92 -20.34
CA HIS A 71 -9.63 -11.03 -20.08
C HIS A 71 -8.91 -10.58 -21.36
N MET A 72 -9.36 -11.05 -22.52
CA MET A 72 -8.75 -10.81 -23.82
C MET A 72 -9.54 -9.73 -24.57
N PHE A 73 -8.83 -8.73 -25.09
CA PHE A 73 -9.41 -7.59 -25.78
C PHE A 73 -8.76 -7.42 -27.14
N TYR A 74 -9.59 -7.29 -28.18
CA TYR A 74 -9.16 -7.06 -29.55
C TYR A 74 -9.23 -5.57 -29.84
N ILE A 75 -8.06 -4.94 -29.95
CA ILE A 75 -7.94 -3.48 -30.06
C ILE A 75 -7.46 -3.11 -31.46
N GLU A 76 -8.17 -2.21 -32.10
CA GLU A 76 -7.82 -1.60 -33.39
C GLU A 76 -7.10 -0.26 -33.16
N ASP A 77 -5.91 -0.13 -33.75
CA ASP A 77 -5.20 1.12 -33.86
C ASP A 77 -5.54 1.79 -35.19
N ALA A 78 -6.47 2.75 -35.16
CA ALA A 78 -6.93 3.46 -36.37
C ALA A 78 -5.82 4.25 -37.08
N LYS A 79 -4.73 4.63 -36.38
CA LYS A 79 -3.62 5.40 -36.96
C LYS A 79 -2.72 4.49 -37.80
N GLU A 80 -2.36 3.34 -37.24
CA GLU A 80 -1.47 2.37 -37.88
C GLU A 80 -2.24 1.38 -38.77
N LYS A 81 -3.59 1.36 -38.69
CA LYS A 81 -4.48 0.44 -39.40
C LYS A 81 -4.13 -1.03 -39.14
N CYS A 82 -3.89 -1.34 -37.88
CA CYS A 82 -3.52 -2.68 -37.42
C CYS A 82 -4.27 -3.03 -36.13
N PHE A 83 -4.16 -4.30 -35.75
CA PHE A 83 -4.86 -4.87 -34.62
C PHE A 83 -3.87 -5.48 -33.64
N ARG A 84 -4.26 -5.53 -32.37
CA ARG A 84 -3.50 -6.19 -31.31
C ARG A 84 -4.44 -6.90 -30.36
N CYS A 85 -4.02 -8.05 -29.85
CA CYS A 85 -4.65 -8.62 -28.66
C CYS A 85 -4.00 -8.03 -27.42
N VAL A 86 -4.82 -7.62 -26.46
CA VAL A 86 -4.39 -7.18 -25.14
C VAL A 86 -5.08 -8.05 -24.10
N VAL A 87 -4.30 -8.75 -23.27
CA VAL A 87 -4.82 -9.59 -22.19
C VAL A 87 -4.59 -8.87 -20.87
N ILE A 88 -5.67 -8.43 -20.22
CA ILE A 88 -5.63 -7.56 -19.03
C ILE A 88 -6.11 -8.33 -17.80
N TYR A 89 -5.25 -8.37 -16.79
CA TYR A 89 -5.50 -8.93 -15.47
C TYR A 89 -5.64 -7.82 -14.43
N GLU A 90 -6.78 -7.79 -13.74
CA GLU A 90 -6.96 -6.92 -12.58
C GLU A 90 -6.41 -7.58 -11.33
N LYS A 91 -5.24 -7.12 -10.87
CA LYS A 91 -4.64 -7.58 -9.62
C LYS A 91 -5.22 -6.86 -8.40
N HIS A 92 -5.58 -5.59 -8.56
CA HIS A 92 -6.23 -4.75 -7.57
C HIS A 92 -6.99 -3.60 -8.27
N PRO A 93 -8.01 -2.96 -7.66
CA PRO A 93 -8.69 -1.79 -8.28
C PRO A 93 -7.77 -0.63 -8.69
N ASN A 94 -6.57 -0.56 -8.10
CA ASN A 94 -5.54 0.44 -8.39
C ASN A 94 -4.38 -0.08 -9.26
N VAL A 95 -4.36 -1.38 -9.62
CA VAL A 95 -3.27 -2.02 -10.36
C VAL A 95 -3.83 -3.00 -11.39
N LEU A 96 -3.60 -2.70 -12.66
CA LEU A 96 -3.83 -3.63 -13.76
C LEU A 96 -2.49 -4.09 -14.32
N GLN A 97 -2.44 -5.34 -14.76
CA GLN A 97 -1.29 -5.86 -15.50
C GLN A 97 -1.79 -6.40 -16.83
N TYR A 98 -1.03 -6.18 -17.90
CA TYR A 98 -1.42 -6.68 -19.20
C TYR A 98 -0.24 -7.14 -20.04
N ARG A 99 -0.53 -8.04 -20.97
CA ARG A 99 0.36 -8.44 -22.06
C ARG A 99 -0.31 -8.11 -23.38
N GLU A 100 0.48 -7.83 -24.40
CA GLU A 100 -0.04 -7.54 -25.73
C GLU A 100 0.78 -8.19 -26.82
N THR A 101 0.15 -8.36 -27.99
CA THR A 101 0.85 -8.67 -29.23
C THR A 101 1.42 -7.42 -29.86
N TYR A 102 2.35 -7.60 -30.79
CA TYR A 102 2.65 -6.55 -31.77
C TYR A 102 1.41 -6.16 -32.56
N CYS A 103 1.43 -4.95 -33.14
CA CYS A 103 0.35 -4.50 -34.01
C CYS A 103 0.52 -5.10 -35.41
N ASP A 104 -0.47 -5.87 -35.86
CA ASP A 104 -0.43 -6.58 -37.15
C ASP A 104 -1.84 -6.73 -37.75
N GLY A 105 -1.92 -7.24 -38.99
CA GLY A 105 -3.16 -7.51 -39.72
C GLY A 105 -3.90 -8.76 -39.25
N TYR A 106 -4.07 -8.94 -37.93
CA TYR A 106 -4.88 -10.02 -37.38
C TYR A 106 -6.33 -9.90 -37.88
N ARG A 107 -7.02 -11.05 -37.97
CA ARG A 107 -8.41 -11.11 -38.46
C ARG A 107 -9.42 -11.40 -37.37
N SER A 108 -8.98 -11.87 -36.21
CA SER A 108 -9.85 -12.23 -35.09
C SER A 108 -9.11 -12.14 -33.75
N LEU A 109 -9.89 -12.00 -32.67
CA LEU A 109 -9.40 -12.02 -31.29
C LEU A 109 -8.59 -13.30 -31.00
N HIS A 110 -9.16 -14.47 -31.28
CA HIS A 110 -8.49 -15.75 -31.01
C HIS A 110 -7.17 -15.89 -31.75
N GLN A 111 -7.11 -15.50 -33.02
CA GLN A 111 -5.88 -15.52 -33.81
C GLN A 111 -4.81 -14.61 -33.17
N ALA A 112 -5.18 -13.37 -32.83
CA ALA A 112 -4.24 -12.44 -32.20
C ALA A 112 -3.78 -12.96 -30.83
N CYS A 113 -4.68 -13.33 -29.93
CA CYS A 113 -4.30 -13.73 -28.57
C CYS A 113 -3.51 -15.04 -28.51
N SER A 114 -3.67 -15.92 -29.50
CA SER A 114 -2.88 -17.16 -29.57
C SER A 114 -1.38 -16.94 -29.82
N THR A 115 -0.96 -15.74 -30.25
CA THR A 115 0.45 -15.41 -30.47
C THR A 115 1.13 -14.82 -29.24
N ILE A 116 0.40 -14.60 -28.14
CA ILE A 116 0.98 -14.12 -26.89
C ILE A 116 1.70 -15.27 -26.21
N ASN A 117 3.03 -15.20 -26.22
CA ASN A 117 3.89 -16.20 -25.60
C ASN A 117 4.15 -15.89 -24.11
N ALA A 118 4.74 -16.87 -23.41
CA ALA A 118 5.14 -16.72 -22.01
C ALA A 118 6.17 -15.59 -21.80
N ASP A 119 7.01 -15.33 -22.80
CA ASP A 119 8.04 -14.29 -22.78
C ASP A 119 7.54 -12.89 -23.19
N ALA A 120 6.25 -12.77 -23.51
CA ALA A 120 5.68 -11.46 -23.83
C ALA A 120 5.82 -10.52 -22.63
N PRO A 121 6.33 -9.28 -22.81
CA PRO A 121 6.55 -8.34 -21.72
C PRO A 121 5.29 -8.08 -20.90
N LEU A 122 5.43 -8.05 -19.58
CA LEU A 122 4.34 -7.73 -18.67
C LEU A 122 4.33 -6.23 -18.37
N TYR A 123 3.31 -5.53 -18.82
CA TYR A 123 3.11 -4.12 -18.51
C TYR A 123 2.29 -3.97 -17.23
N SER A 124 2.63 -2.97 -16.42
CA SER A 124 1.92 -2.62 -15.19
C SER A 124 1.31 -1.22 -15.32
N LEU A 125 0.03 -1.10 -15.01
CA LEU A 125 -0.73 0.14 -14.98
C LEU A 125 -1.08 0.49 -13.54
N PHE A 126 -0.74 1.70 -13.11
CA PHE A 126 -1.03 2.21 -11.77
C PHE A 126 -2.03 3.35 -11.84
N ARG A 127 -3.14 3.24 -11.11
CA ARG A 127 -4.17 4.28 -11.11
C ARG A 127 -3.61 5.57 -10.51
N MET A 128 -3.72 6.68 -11.25
CA MET A 128 -3.11 7.97 -10.83
C MET A 128 -3.84 8.62 -9.65
N ASP A 129 -5.16 8.45 -9.58
CA ASP A 129 -6.04 8.94 -8.51
C ASP A 129 -6.34 7.86 -7.45
N ALA A 130 -5.42 6.88 -7.32
CA ALA A 130 -5.56 5.80 -6.35
C ALA A 130 -5.66 6.33 -4.92
N LYS A 131 -6.68 5.88 -4.19
CA LYS A 131 -6.77 6.09 -2.74
C LYS A 131 -5.79 5.14 -2.04
N PRO A 132 -4.95 5.64 -1.10
CA PRO A 132 -4.07 4.79 -0.31
C PRO A 132 -4.85 3.69 0.43
N VAL A 133 -4.22 2.53 0.57
CA VAL A 133 -4.77 1.36 1.28
C VAL A 133 -3.87 1.00 2.46
N PRO A 134 -4.39 0.41 3.53
CA PRO A 134 -3.58 -0.03 4.66
C PRO A 134 -2.48 -1.01 4.23
N CYS A 135 -1.25 -0.78 4.68
CA CYS A 135 -0.11 -1.66 4.44
C CYS A 135 -0.26 -2.96 5.25
N GLN A 136 0.01 -4.12 4.63
CA GLN A 136 0.01 -5.41 5.34
C GLN A 136 1.21 -5.59 6.28
N LEU A 137 2.28 -4.82 6.08
CA LEU A 137 3.46 -4.79 6.95
C LEU A 137 3.15 -3.99 8.22
N ARG A 138 2.73 -4.70 9.28
CA ARG A 138 2.38 -4.08 10.57
C ARG A 138 3.50 -4.22 11.61
N GLY A 139 4.04 -3.09 12.04
CA GLY A 139 5.00 -2.97 13.12
C GLY A 139 6.34 -2.42 12.65
N PRO A 140 7.21 -1.99 13.57
CA PRO A 140 8.55 -1.61 13.24
C PRO A 140 9.33 -2.87 12.92
N PHE A 141 10.06 -2.81 11.82
CA PHE A 141 10.99 -3.86 11.45
C PHE A 141 12.39 -3.29 11.44
N THR A 142 13.36 -4.07 11.89
CA THR A 142 14.74 -3.86 11.48
C THR A 142 15.01 -4.73 10.27
N PHE A 143 15.82 -4.28 9.34
CA PHE A 143 16.13 -5.05 8.15
C PHE A 143 17.57 -4.92 7.69
N THR A 144 18.05 -5.99 7.10
CA THR A 144 19.24 -6.01 6.23
C THR A 144 18.78 -5.95 4.79
N TYR A 145 19.63 -5.42 3.90
CA TYR A 145 19.28 -5.33 2.48
C TYR A 145 20.48 -5.60 1.57
N SER A 146 20.20 -6.05 0.35
CA SER A 146 21.20 -6.21 -0.70
C SER A 146 20.74 -5.54 -1.99
N ARG A 147 21.70 -4.96 -2.72
CA ARG A 147 21.55 -4.41 -4.08
C ARG A 147 22.37 -5.21 -5.11
N GLY A 148 22.73 -6.46 -4.80
CA GLY A 148 23.51 -7.34 -5.68
C GLY A 148 25.03 -7.36 -5.46
N HIS A 149 25.57 -6.50 -4.60
CA HIS A 149 27.02 -6.40 -4.32
C HIS A 149 27.40 -6.82 -2.88
N GLY A 150 26.58 -7.68 -2.26
CA GLY A 150 26.70 -8.04 -0.85
C GLY A 150 25.51 -7.57 -0.01
N GLU A 151 25.42 -8.07 1.22
CA GLU A 151 24.33 -7.78 2.15
C GLU A 151 24.79 -6.73 3.17
N CYS A 152 24.03 -5.64 3.28
CA CYS A 152 24.23 -4.61 4.30
C CYS A 152 23.63 -5.10 5.62
N ILE A 153 24.50 -5.58 6.51
CA ILE A 153 24.14 -6.18 7.79
C ILE A 153 24.32 -5.25 9.00
N TYR A 154 25.22 -4.26 8.90
CA TYR A 154 25.49 -3.34 10.00
C TYR A 154 26.00 -1.97 9.50
N PRO A 155 25.39 -0.84 9.93
CA PRO A 155 24.27 -0.76 10.87
C PRO A 155 22.93 -1.24 10.26
N LEU A 156 22.04 -1.75 11.11
CA LEU A 156 20.72 -2.21 10.67
C LEU A 156 19.86 -1.05 10.21
N SER A 157 19.14 -1.25 9.10
CA SER A 157 18.12 -0.32 8.61
C SER A 157 16.79 -0.58 9.34
N ASN A 158 15.87 0.39 9.33
CA ASN A 158 14.58 0.23 10.00
C ASN A 158 13.39 0.71 9.17
N ILE A 159 12.26 0.03 9.35
CA ILE A 159 10.96 0.38 8.77
C ILE A 159 10.06 0.77 9.93
N ASP A 160 9.45 1.94 9.84
CA ASP A 160 8.51 2.44 10.82
C ASP A 160 7.11 2.51 10.18
N THR A 161 6.10 1.98 10.88
CA THR A 161 4.70 2.22 10.50
C THR A 161 4.30 3.62 10.99
N CYS A 162 3.84 4.48 10.09
CA CYS A 162 3.39 5.82 10.44
C CYS A 162 2.07 5.76 11.24
N THR A 163 1.62 6.90 11.78
CA THR A 163 0.29 7.00 12.42
C THR A 163 -0.85 6.66 11.46
N ASP A 164 -0.65 6.93 10.17
CA ASP A 164 -1.46 6.46 9.05
C ASP A 164 -1.00 5.05 8.65
N ASP A 165 -1.92 4.08 8.70
CA ASP A 165 -1.62 2.67 8.41
C ASP A 165 -1.42 2.38 6.91
N SER A 166 -1.65 3.37 6.05
CA SER A 166 -1.36 3.31 4.61
C SER A 166 0.07 3.75 4.25
N ARG A 167 0.89 4.13 5.24
CA ARG A 167 2.26 4.64 5.01
C ARG A 167 3.32 3.88 5.79
N LEU A 168 4.46 3.68 5.14
CA LEU A 168 5.66 3.10 5.73
C LEU A 168 6.85 4.04 5.49
N LEU A 169 7.72 4.16 6.48
CA LEU A 169 8.96 4.91 6.36
C LEU A 169 10.14 3.95 6.41
N PHE A 170 10.89 3.87 5.31
CA PHE A 170 12.14 3.12 5.24
C PHE A 170 13.31 4.06 5.56
N ARG A 171 14.15 3.67 6.51
CA ARG A 171 15.38 4.36 6.86
C ARG A 171 16.56 3.44 6.58
N PHE A 172 17.15 3.62 5.41
CA PHE A 172 18.32 2.87 4.98
C PHE A 172 19.58 3.39 5.66
N GLN A 173 20.45 2.47 6.02
CA GLN A 173 21.80 2.75 6.48
C GLN A 173 22.81 2.34 5.39
N ALA A 174 23.91 3.10 5.29
CA ALA A 174 25.07 2.69 4.52
C ALA A 174 25.95 1.74 5.35
N CYS A 175 26.37 0.63 4.76
CA CYS A 175 27.32 -0.30 5.39
C CYS A 175 28.73 0.01 4.88
N ALA A 176 29.71 -0.06 5.77
CA ALA A 176 31.11 -0.01 5.37
C ALA A 176 31.42 -1.19 4.41
N ASP A 177 32.20 -0.92 3.38
CA ASP A 177 32.71 -1.92 2.42
C ASP A 177 31.65 -2.68 1.60
N VAL A 178 30.38 -2.25 1.60
CA VAL A 178 29.33 -2.80 0.74
C VAL A 178 28.95 -1.77 -0.33
N LEU A 179 29.38 -2.01 -1.56
CA LEU A 179 29.17 -1.11 -2.68
C LEU A 179 27.68 -0.89 -2.97
N GLY A 180 27.31 0.38 -3.19
CA GLY A 180 25.95 0.77 -3.54
C GLY A 180 24.99 0.90 -2.36
N THR A 181 25.43 0.63 -1.12
CA THR A 181 24.67 0.95 0.09
C THR A 181 24.75 2.44 0.39
N GLU A 182 23.63 3.02 0.80
CA GLU A 182 23.52 4.46 1.05
C GLU A 182 22.57 4.74 2.21
N SER A 183 22.82 5.84 2.94
CA SER A 183 21.92 6.31 3.98
C SER A 183 20.85 7.20 3.36
N SER A 184 19.61 6.72 3.36
CA SER A 184 18.47 7.42 2.78
C SER A 184 17.20 7.20 3.62
N VAL A 185 16.28 8.14 3.51
CA VAL A 185 14.93 8.01 4.07
C VAL A 185 13.95 8.04 2.91
N GLU A 186 13.15 6.99 2.78
CA GLU A 186 12.21 6.77 1.69
C GLU A 186 10.82 6.51 2.29
N GLU A 187 9.83 7.34 1.96
CA GLU A 187 8.43 7.15 2.39
C GLU A 187 7.66 6.40 1.31
N LEU A 188 6.93 5.36 1.70
CA LEU A 188 6.09 4.56 0.84
C LEU A 188 4.62 4.76 1.23
N SER A 189 3.81 5.23 0.27
CA SER A 189 2.35 5.21 0.36
C SER A 189 1.80 3.95 -0.31
N CYS A 190 1.20 3.05 0.45
CA CYS A 190 0.65 1.78 -0.04
C CYS A 190 -0.61 2.04 -0.89
N LEU A 191 -0.65 1.49 -2.11
CA LEU A 191 -1.74 1.70 -3.08
C LEU A 191 -2.51 0.42 -3.39
N ALA A 192 -1.86 -0.73 -3.30
CA ALA A 192 -2.49 -2.02 -3.54
C ALA A 192 -1.77 -3.12 -2.79
N VAL A 193 -2.53 -4.08 -2.28
CA VAL A 193 -1.99 -5.31 -1.70
C VAL A 193 -2.84 -6.49 -2.14
N TRP A 194 -2.21 -7.57 -2.58
CA TRP A 194 -2.89 -8.81 -2.95
C TRP A 194 -2.01 -10.02 -2.62
N LYS A 195 -2.58 -11.22 -2.74
CA LYS A 195 -1.89 -12.49 -2.50
C LYS A 195 -2.06 -13.41 -3.71
N GLU A 196 -0.98 -14.05 -4.12
CA GLU A 196 -0.97 -15.02 -5.21
C GLU A 196 -0.10 -16.21 -4.79
N GLY A 197 -0.71 -17.38 -4.64
CA GLY A 197 -0.05 -18.54 -4.03
C GLY A 197 0.34 -18.28 -2.56
N SER A 198 1.61 -18.50 -2.20
CA SER A 198 2.17 -18.15 -0.88
C SER A 198 2.68 -16.71 -0.81
N ALA A 199 2.96 -16.09 -1.96
CA ALA A 199 3.56 -14.77 -2.03
C ALA A 199 2.52 -13.65 -1.84
N HIS A 200 2.94 -12.59 -1.16
CA HIS A 200 2.17 -11.38 -0.97
C HIS A 200 2.80 -10.26 -1.79
N TYR A 201 1.96 -9.47 -2.43
CA TYR A 201 2.37 -8.38 -3.31
C TYR A 201 1.90 -7.07 -2.71
N LEU A 202 2.80 -6.09 -2.70
CA LEU A 202 2.51 -4.72 -2.29
C LEU A 202 2.96 -3.79 -3.41
N VAL A 203 2.11 -2.85 -3.78
CA VAL A 203 2.48 -1.72 -4.64
C VAL A 203 2.33 -0.46 -3.83
N GLY A 204 3.32 0.42 -3.91
CA GLY A 204 3.20 1.74 -3.33
C GLY A 204 3.92 2.79 -4.14
N LYS A 205 3.57 4.03 -3.81
CA LYS A 205 4.18 5.23 -4.35
C LYS A 205 5.28 5.71 -3.41
N MET A 206 6.50 5.78 -3.92
CA MET A 206 7.69 6.30 -3.25
C MET A 206 7.64 7.83 -3.25
N SER A 207 7.99 8.43 -2.12
CA SER A 207 8.31 9.85 -2.01
C SER A 207 9.64 10.01 -1.27
N ASN A 208 10.56 10.73 -1.89
CA ASN A 208 11.84 11.09 -1.29
C ASN A 208 11.77 12.54 -0.81
N GLU A 209 12.19 12.83 0.43
CA GLU A 209 12.25 14.20 0.98
C GLU A 209 13.04 15.18 0.09
N LYS A 210 13.95 14.66 -0.76
CA LYS A 210 14.78 15.47 -1.67
C LYS A 210 14.12 15.84 -3.01
N HIS A 211 13.02 15.20 -3.39
CA HIS A 211 12.41 15.33 -4.74
C HIS A 211 10.96 15.80 -4.72
N HIS A 212 10.61 16.78 -3.89
CA HIS A 212 9.24 17.31 -3.80
C HIS A 212 8.74 18.11 -5.04
N ASN A 213 9.53 18.26 -6.13
CA ASN A 213 9.28 19.32 -7.13
C ASN A 213 9.01 18.91 -8.59
N LEU A 214 8.74 17.64 -8.94
CA LEU A 214 8.36 17.30 -10.33
C LEU A 214 7.17 16.32 -10.42
N PRO A 215 5.94 16.80 -10.68
CA PRO A 215 4.71 16.00 -10.55
C PRO A 215 4.39 15.05 -11.73
N PHE A 216 5.13 15.08 -12.84
CA PHE A 216 4.68 14.46 -14.11
C PHE A 216 5.69 13.56 -14.83
N THR A 217 6.89 13.35 -14.28
CA THR A 217 7.99 12.63 -14.97
C THR A 217 8.59 11.48 -14.16
N ASP A 218 7.95 11.10 -13.06
CA ASP A 218 8.61 10.23 -12.09
C ASP A 218 8.37 8.75 -12.44
N ASP A 219 9.10 8.25 -13.43
CA ASP A 219 9.29 6.81 -13.70
C ASP A 219 9.77 6.04 -12.46
N ASN A 220 10.21 6.76 -11.41
CA ASN A 220 10.61 6.21 -10.12
C ASN A 220 9.55 6.33 -9.00
N SER A 221 8.38 6.89 -9.28
CA SER A 221 7.34 7.07 -8.26
C SER A 221 6.72 5.77 -7.78
N TYR A 222 6.57 4.74 -8.62
CA TYR A 222 5.93 3.48 -8.21
C TYR A 222 6.96 2.38 -8.00
N ARG A 223 6.73 1.55 -6.98
CA ARG A 223 7.52 0.35 -6.71
C ARG A 223 6.61 -0.81 -6.36
N CYS A 224 6.97 -1.99 -6.87
CA CYS A 224 6.33 -3.24 -6.53
C CYS A 224 7.22 -3.99 -5.55
N PHE A 225 6.59 -4.70 -4.63
CA PHE A 225 7.23 -5.50 -3.60
C PHE A 225 6.59 -6.88 -3.57
N VAL A 226 7.41 -7.91 -3.45
CA VAL A 226 6.96 -9.29 -3.22
C VAL A 226 7.56 -9.76 -1.92
N PHE A 227 6.75 -10.34 -1.05
CA PHE A 227 7.19 -10.79 0.25
C PHE A 227 6.52 -12.08 0.70
N ASP A 228 7.23 -12.81 1.53
CA ASP A 228 6.74 -14.00 2.20
C ASP A 228 7.16 -14.00 3.67
N TYR A 229 6.34 -14.63 4.51
CA TYR A 229 6.56 -14.73 5.93
C TYR A 229 7.50 -15.89 6.23
N LEU A 230 8.64 -15.60 6.84
CA LEU A 230 9.61 -16.61 7.23
C LEU A 230 9.12 -17.37 8.48
N PRO A 231 9.38 -18.69 8.57
CA PRO A 231 8.98 -19.50 9.73
C PRO A 231 9.61 -19.02 11.05
N GLU A 232 10.79 -18.41 10.99
CA GLU A 232 11.51 -17.94 12.16
C GLU A 232 10.98 -16.60 12.66
N LYS A 233 10.34 -16.61 13.85
CA LYS A 233 10.01 -15.44 14.68
C LYS A 233 9.25 -14.30 13.97
N GLY A 234 8.49 -14.61 12.92
CA GLY A 234 7.72 -13.62 12.17
C GLY A 234 8.61 -12.66 11.37
N GLY A 235 9.77 -13.15 10.90
CA GLY A 235 10.59 -12.47 9.90
C GLY A 235 9.86 -12.43 8.55
N ILE A 236 10.26 -11.48 7.69
CA ILE A 236 9.70 -11.32 6.35
C ILE A 236 10.87 -11.25 5.38
N GLN A 237 10.87 -12.11 4.37
CA GLN A 237 11.73 -11.95 3.22
C GLN A 237 10.97 -11.13 2.19
N MET A 238 11.61 -10.11 1.61
CA MET A 238 10.99 -9.32 0.55
C MET A 238 11.97 -8.87 -0.52
N SER A 239 11.44 -8.63 -1.71
CA SER A 239 12.14 -8.03 -2.84
C SER A 239 11.39 -6.81 -3.34
N GLN A 240 12.11 -5.87 -3.95
CA GLN A 240 11.60 -4.64 -4.55
C GLN A 240 11.97 -4.59 -6.03
N SER A 241 11.06 -4.09 -6.85
CA SER A 241 11.32 -3.82 -8.28
C SER A 241 12.36 -2.72 -8.49
N ALA A 242 13.09 -2.77 -9.61
CA ALA A 242 14.07 -1.74 -9.98
C ALA A 242 13.40 -0.40 -10.31
N ASP A 243 12.21 -0.47 -10.90
CA ASP A 243 11.49 0.64 -11.48
C ASP A 243 9.98 0.50 -11.26
N ALA A 244 9.20 1.38 -11.91
CA ALA A 244 7.74 1.32 -11.93
C ALA A 244 7.20 0.22 -12.87
N THR A 245 7.82 -0.96 -12.86
CA THR A 245 7.28 -2.19 -13.46
C THR A 245 7.30 -3.29 -12.40
N CYS A 246 6.24 -4.09 -12.35
CA CYS A 246 6.24 -5.30 -11.52
C CYS A 246 6.77 -6.51 -12.32
N ASP A 247 7.39 -6.28 -13.47
CA ASP A 247 7.90 -7.34 -14.34
C ASP A 247 9.16 -7.98 -13.74
N GLY A 248 9.32 -9.29 -13.90
CA GLY A 248 10.41 -10.06 -13.31
C GLY A 248 10.39 -10.18 -11.78
N LEU A 249 9.47 -9.53 -11.07
CA LEU A 249 9.32 -9.62 -9.61
C LEU A 249 8.46 -10.83 -9.23
N VAL A 250 9.02 -12.03 -9.39
CA VAL A 250 8.31 -13.31 -9.21
C VAL A 250 8.49 -13.90 -7.82
N SER A 251 9.58 -13.56 -7.12
CA SER A 251 9.89 -14.14 -5.82
C SER A 251 10.45 -13.09 -4.83
N PRO A 252 10.31 -13.32 -3.51
CA PRO A 252 10.93 -12.48 -2.49
C PRO A 252 12.47 -12.44 -2.49
N TRP A 253 13.10 -13.29 -3.32
CA TRP A 253 14.55 -13.48 -3.41
C TRP A 253 15.16 -12.84 -4.65
N GLU A 254 14.33 -12.52 -5.64
CA GLU A 254 14.76 -12.04 -6.95
C GLU A 254 14.14 -10.67 -7.18
N GLY A 255 14.96 -9.63 -7.03
CA GLY A 255 14.57 -8.25 -7.27
C GLY A 255 15.78 -7.32 -7.25
N SER A 256 15.56 -6.05 -7.56
CA SER A 256 16.61 -5.02 -7.58
C SER A 256 17.19 -4.78 -6.18
N ARG A 257 16.31 -4.81 -5.17
CA ARG A 257 16.69 -4.76 -3.77
C ARG A 257 15.99 -5.89 -3.03
N THR A 258 16.75 -6.73 -2.33
CA THR A 258 16.20 -7.76 -1.45
C THR A 258 16.41 -7.35 0.00
N MET A 259 15.47 -7.68 0.88
CA MET A 259 15.47 -7.27 2.27
C MET A 259 15.01 -8.43 3.16
N LYS A 260 15.66 -8.57 4.31
CA LYS A 260 15.26 -9.49 5.38
C LYS A 260 14.82 -8.67 6.58
N LEU A 261 13.52 -8.66 6.83
CA LEU A 261 12.91 -7.93 7.93
C LEU A 261 12.78 -8.86 9.13
N VAL A 262 13.14 -8.35 10.30
CA VAL A 262 12.86 -8.96 11.58
C VAL A 262 12.03 -7.98 12.37
N LYS A 263 10.96 -8.47 13.01
CA LYS A 263 10.16 -7.63 13.91
C LYS A 263 11.07 -7.00 14.95
N SER A 264 11.15 -5.69 14.92
CA SER A 264 11.81 -4.94 15.98
C SER A 264 10.91 -4.99 17.20
N LYS A 265 11.51 -4.97 18.39
CA LYS A 265 10.72 -4.78 19.61
C LYS A 265 10.15 -3.36 19.52
N HIS A 266 8.85 -3.26 19.26
CA HIS A 266 8.12 -2.01 19.51
C HIS A 266 8.51 -1.53 20.92
N PRO A 267 8.76 -0.22 21.11
CA PRO A 267 8.95 0.33 22.45
C PRO A 267 7.73 -0.02 23.28
N THR A 268 7.88 -1.01 24.15
CA THR A 268 6.79 -1.48 25.01
C THR A 268 6.75 -0.58 26.23
N PRO A 269 5.55 -0.25 26.70
CA PRO A 269 5.47 0.54 27.91
C PRO A 269 6.03 -0.26 29.08
N SER A 270 7.05 0.28 29.73
CA SER A 270 7.70 -0.29 30.92
C SER A 270 7.31 0.45 32.20
N CYS A 271 6.71 1.64 32.06
CA CYS A 271 6.30 2.51 33.15
C CYS A 271 4.87 3.04 32.95
N SER A 272 4.32 3.61 34.01
CA SER A 272 3.01 4.25 34.00
C SER A 272 3.14 5.71 34.44
N PHE A 273 2.34 6.58 33.85
CA PHE A 273 2.24 7.97 34.26
C PHE A 273 1.56 8.10 35.63
N PRO A 274 1.85 9.17 36.39
CA PRO A 274 1.36 9.31 37.75
C PRO A 274 -0.17 9.41 37.83
N GLY A 275 -0.73 8.95 38.95
CA GLY A 275 -2.16 9.00 39.23
C GLY A 275 -2.77 10.40 39.15
N TRP A 276 -2.02 11.42 39.59
CA TRP A 276 -2.47 12.83 39.57
C TRP A 276 -2.56 13.42 38.16
N VAL A 277 -1.89 12.82 37.17
CA VAL A 277 -2.06 13.17 35.75
C VAL A 277 -3.21 12.38 35.15
N THR A 278 -3.27 11.08 35.48
CA THR A 278 -4.17 10.15 34.80
C THR A 278 -5.59 10.16 35.35
N SER A 279 -5.83 10.74 36.53
CA SER A 279 -7.17 10.84 37.15
C SER A 279 -8.22 11.51 36.27
N SER A 280 -7.83 12.55 35.52
CA SER A 280 -8.76 13.29 34.65
C SER A 280 -8.85 12.70 33.24
N HIS A 281 -7.90 11.83 32.85
CA HIS A 281 -7.67 11.26 31.52
C HIS A 281 -7.59 12.24 30.33
N LYS A 282 -8.13 13.45 30.42
CA LYS A 282 -8.12 14.51 29.40
C LYS A 282 -7.69 15.84 30.01
N TRP A 283 -6.91 16.58 29.24
CA TRP A 283 -6.24 17.81 29.65
C TRP A 283 -6.18 18.79 28.47
N HIS A 284 -6.52 20.05 28.69
CA HIS A 284 -6.54 21.09 27.65
C HIS A 284 -5.43 22.13 27.88
N THR A 285 -4.77 22.55 26.81
CA THR A 285 -3.87 23.71 26.91
C THR A 285 -4.67 24.99 27.23
N LEU A 286 -4.03 25.98 27.85
CA LEU A 286 -4.67 27.27 28.19
C LEU A 286 -5.35 27.96 26.99
N ASP A 287 -4.81 27.74 25.78
CA ASP A 287 -5.33 28.30 24.54
C ASP A 287 -6.37 27.41 23.84
N PHE A 288 -6.73 26.28 24.46
CA PHE A 288 -7.65 25.25 23.93
C PHE A 288 -7.27 24.67 22.56
N LYS A 289 -6.05 24.91 22.06
CA LYS A 289 -5.62 24.43 20.74
C LYS A 289 -5.20 22.97 20.74
N LYS A 290 -4.79 22.43 21.88
CA LYS A 290 -4.29 21.06 22.01
C LYS A 290 -4.99 20.32 23.14
N VAL A 291 -5.19 19.02 22.93
CA VAL A 291 -5.83 18.11 23.87
C VAL A 291 -4.90 16.94 24.14
N TYR A 292 -4.58 16.71 25.42
CA TYR A 292 -3.82 15.56 25.88
C TYR A 292 -4.79 14.52 26.45
N THR A 293 -4.82 13.33 25.86
CA THR A 293 -5.68 12.22 26.28
C THR A 293 -4.82 11.04 26.75
N PHE A 294 -4.82 10.78 28.05
CA PHE A 294 -4.13 9.67 28.68
C PHE A 294 -4.95 8.38 28.57
N SER A 295 -4.28 7.29 28.17
CA SER A 295 -4.89 5.97 28.08
C SER A 295 -5.37 5.46 29.44
N HIS A 296 -6.40 4.59 29.44
CA HIS A 296 -6.89 3.95 30.67
C HIS A 296 -5.87 3.05 31.36
N ARG A 297 -4.87 2.55 30.63
CA ARG A 297 -3.76 1.78 31.20
C ARG A 297 -2.67 2.66 31.78
N ASN A 298 -2.78 3.98 31.69
CA ASN A 298 -1.82 4.96 32.19
C ASN A 298 -0.41 4.85 31.59
N THR A 299 -0.21 4.04 30.55
CA THR A 299 1.12 3.79 29.95
C THR A 299 1.42 4.66 28.73
N SER A 300 0.40 5.32 28.18
CA SER A 300 0.53 6.16 26.98
C SER A 300 -0.45 7.34 27.02
N PHE A 301 -0.15 8.39 26.26
CA PHE A 301 -1.07 9.48 25.99
C PHE A 301 -1.02 9.90 24.52
N LYS A 302 -2.10 10.52 24.05
CA LYS A 302 -2.23 11.14 22.73
C LYS A 302 -2.30 12.65 22.87
N LEU A 303 -1.60 13.36 22.00
CA LEU A 303 -1.67 14.79 21.81
C LEU A 303 -2.36 15.07 20.48
N SER A 304 -3.57 15.62 20.56
CA SER A 304 -4.38 16.00 19.41
C SER A 304 -4.42 17.51 19.27
N HIS A 305 -4.40 18.00 18.05
CA HIS A 305 -4.56 19.41 17.72
C HIS A 305 -5.97 19.65 17.20
N VAL A 306 -6.65 20.71 17.67
CA VAL A 306 -8.07 20.93 17.30
C VAL A 306 -8.27 21.19 15.80
N HIS A 307 -7.22 21.56 15.07
CA HIS A 307 -7.28 21.90 13.62
C HIS A 307 -6.35 21.04 12.75
N ASP A 308 -5.66 20.05 13.33
CA ASP A 308 -4.77 19.15 12.59
C ASP A 308 -5.22 17.71 12.80
N HIS A 309 -5.16 16.91 11.74
CA HIS A 309 -5.58 15.50 11.76
C HIS A 309 -4.45 14.56 12.23
N ILE A 310 -3.24 15.09 12.48
CA ILE A 310 -2.09 14.29 12.89
C ILE A 310 -2.00 14.27 14.43
N ASP A 311 -2.43 13.17 15.01
CA ASP A 311 -2.23 12.90 16.43
C ASP A 311 -0.78 12.50 16.71
N THR A 312 -0.21 13.02 17.80
CA THR A 312 1.08 12.54 18.32
C THR A 312 0.87 11.60 19.50
N LYS A 313 1.38 10.38 19.42
CA LYS A 313 1.29 9.38 20.50
C LYS A 313 2.59 9.30 21.28
N PHE A 314 2.50 9.21 22.60
CA PHE A 314 3.63 9.05 23.51
C PHE A 314 3.46 7.77 24.33
N ILE A 315 4.53 6.98 24.46
CA ILE A 315 4.59 5.74 25.25
C ILE A 315 5.65 5.91 26.34
N CYS A 316 5.32 5.52 27.58
CA CYS A 316 6.24 5.58 28.72
C CYS A 316 7.29 4.46 28.63
N ILE A 317 8.57 4.80 28.49
CA ILE A 317 9.68 3.83 28.33
C ILE A 317 10.57 3.72 29.56
N GLU A 318 10.68 4.78 30.34
CA GLU A 318 11.41 4.74 31.60
C GLU A 318 10.93 5.88 32.50
N GLU A 319 10.75 5.59 33.79
CA GLU A 319 10.61 6.62 34.82
C GLU A 319 12.00 6.87 35.41
N VAL A 320 12.60 8.01 35.09
CA VAL A 320 13.99 8.33 35.47
C VAL A 320 14.04 8.83 36.91
N VAL A 321 13.16 9.78 37.24
CA VAL A 321 13.06 10.38 38.57
C VAL A 321 11.62 10.74 38.85
N SER A 322 11.12 10.38 40.03
CA SER A 322 9.79 10.76 40.47
C SER A 322 9.83 11.25 41.91
N THR A 323 9.23 12.41 42.11
CA THR A 323 9.12 13.13 43.38
C THR A 323 7.65 13.50 43.59
N ALA A 324 7.29 13.98 44.79
CA ALA A 324 5.90 14.33 45.12
C ALA A 324 5.26 15.30 44.11
N ASN A 325 6.02 16.24 43.55
CA ASN A 325 5.51 17.29 42.66
C ASN A 325 6.07 17.23 41.24
N THR A 326 7.06 16.38 40.96
CA THR A 326 7.70 16.32 39.63
C THR A 326 8.06 14.89 39.24
N SER A 327 7.83 14.53 37.98
CA SER A 327 8.17 13.21 37.45
C SER A 327 8.79 13.36 36.07
N THR A 328 9.92 12.71 35.85
CA THR A 328 10.73 12.78 34.62
C THR A 328 10.76 11.41 33.96
N TYR A 329 10.49 11.38 32.67
CA TYR A 329 10.31 10.18 31.87
C TYR A 329 11.16 10.21 30.62
N VAL A 330 11.63 9.04 30.20
CA VAL A 330 11.96 8.79 28.79
C VAL A 330 10.68 8.29 28.13
N THR A 331 10.24 8.97 27.08
CA THR A 331 9.06 8.61 26.32
C THR A 331 9.42 8.33 24.87
N TYR A 332 8.71 7.41 24.24
CA TYR A 332 8.79 7.21 22.81
C TYR A 332 7.63 7.95 22.15
N SER A 333 7.94 8.97 21.33
CA SER A 333 6.95 9.76 20.61
C SER A 333 6.80 9.28 19.17
N MET A 334 5.58 9.37 18.65
CA MET A 334 5.21 9.02 17.28
C MET A 334 4.24 10.09 16.74
N SER A 335 4.67 10.87 15.75
CA SER A 335 3.89 11.92 15.09
C SER A 335 4.03 11.78 13.57
N GLY A 336 2.95 11.42 12.87
CA GLY A 336 3.07 11.08 11.44
C GLY A 336 4.03 9.91 11.23
N CYS A 337 5.09 10.13 10.44
CA CYS A 337 6.20 9.19 10.24
C CYS A 337 7.46 9.54 11.07
N LYS A 338 7.40 10.57 11.92
CA LYS A 338 8.49 10.94 12.82
C LYS A 338 8.31 10.23 14.15
N ASN A 339 9.35 9.53 14.58
CA ASN A 339 9.36 8.79 15.83
C ASN A 339 10.72 8.93 16.51
N GLY A 340 10.74 8.78 17.83
CA GLY A 340 11.99 8.88 18.58
C GLY A 340 11.80 8.81 20.08
N TYR A 341 12.91 8.58 20.78
CA TYR A 341 12.97 8.74 22.22
C TYR A 341 13.14 10.20 22.56
N MET A 342 12.39 10.67 23.56
CA MET A 342 12.51 12.02 24.08
C MET A 342 12.27 12.06 25.57
N CYS A 343 13.05 12.90 26.25
CA CYS A 343 12.85 13.18 27.66
C CYS A 343 11.66 14.11 27.83
N MET A 344 10.81 13.78 28.80
CA MET A 344 9.66 14.58 29.19
C MET A 344 9.67 14.76 30.71
N LYS A 345 9.29 15.94 31.18
CA LYS A 345 9.13 16.22 32.60
C LYS A 345 7.74 16.78 32.88
N LEU A 346 7.09 16.21 33.88
CA LEU A 346 5.76 16.60 34.36
C LEU A 346 5.91 17.27 35.72
N TYR A 347 5.22 18.39 35.91
CA TYR A 347 5.12 19.07 37.21
C TYR A 347 3.66 19.12 37.64
N HIS A 348 3.39 18.64 38.85
CA HIS A 348 2.13 18.81 39.54
C HIS A 348 2.12 20.21 40.17
N ARG A 349 1.48 21.18 39.50
CA ARG A 349 1.40 22.56 39.98
C ARG A 349 0.20 22.78 40.89
N HIS A 350 -0.93 22.14 40.55
CA HIS A 350 -2.15 22.13 41.33
C HIS A 350 -2.99 20.92 40.93
N LYS A 351 -4.05 20.61 41.69
CA LYS A 351 -5.00 19.52 41.40
C LYS A 351 -5.55 19.51 39.96
N HIS A 352 -5.68 20.69 39.35
CA HIS A 352 -6.20 20.87 37.98
C HIS A 352 -5.23 21.63 37.08
N ILE A 353 -3.94 21.67 37.46
CA ILE A 353 -2.91 22.34 36.68
C ILE A 353 -1.67 21.47 36.66
N ILE A 354 -1.34 20.99 35.47
CA ILE A 354 -0.08 20.30 35.19
C ILE A 354 0.75 21.13 34.23
N GLU A 355 2.06 20.98 34.34
CA GLU A 355 3.01 21.54 33.38
C GLU A 355 3.81 20.39 32.77
N ILE A 356 3.89 20.37 31.44
CA ILE A 356 4.63 19.37 30.67
C ILE A 356 5.76 20.08 29.94
N GLN A 357 6.97 19.56 30.09
CA GLN A 357 8.16 20.02 29.40
C GLN A 357 8.74 18.87 28.57
N PHE A 358 9.06 19.14 27.31
CA PHE A 358 9.72 18.21 26.40
C PHE A 358 11.15 18.67 26.13
N ALA A 359 12.10 17.74 26.07
CA ALA A 359 13.44 18.02 25.57
C ALA A 359 13.43 18.00 24.03
N THR A 360 13.91 19.07 23.41
CA THR A 360 14.21 19.14 21.97
C THR A 360 15.69 19.42 21.79
N GLU A 361 16.34 18.76 20.83
CA GLU A 361 17.72 19.10 20.45
C GLU A 361 17.80 20.59 20.07
N GLY A 362 18.55 21.38 20.86
CA GLY A 362 19.03 22.70 20.46
C GLY A 362 18.24 23.96 20.86
N LEU A 363 17.03 23.88 21.47
CA LEU A 363 16.31 25.08 21.94
C LEU A 363 15.52 24.84 23.25
N PRO A 364 15.37 25.86 24.13
CA PRO A 364 14.69 25.72 25.40
C PRO A 364 13.14 25.70 25.27
N GLN A 365 12.57 24.69 25.92
CA GLN A 365 11.27 24.61 26.63
C GLN A 365 10.01 25.24 26.00
N LEU A 366 9.11 24.38 25.52
CA LEU A 366 7.67 24.62 25.60
C LEU A 366 7.22 24.46 27.07
N VAL A 367 7.03 25.57 27.77
CA VAL A 367 6.34 25.61 29.07
C VAL A 367 4.84 25.69 28.79
N LEU A 368 4.15 24.55 28.84
CA LEU A 368 2.71 24.51 28.66
C LEU A 368 2.03 24.29 30.01
N LYS A 369 1.31 25.32 30.46
CA LYS A 369 0.31 25.18 31.52
C LYS A 369 -0.96 24.61 30.91
N VAL A 370 -1.61 23.70 31.61
CA VAL A 370 -2.82 23.02 31.17
C VAL A 370 -3.89 23.29 32.22
N LEU A 371 -5.06 23.78 31.80
CA LEU A 371 -6.23 23.98 32.66
C LEU A 371 -7.31 22.97 32.26
N TYR A 372 -8.12 22.57 33.24
CA TYR A 372 -9.28 21.70 33.04
C TYR A 372 -10.41 22.44 32.34
#